data_AF-A0AAF0F004-F1
#
_entry.id   AF-A0AAF0F004-F1
#
_cell.length_a   1.000
_cell.length_b   1.000
_cell.length_c   1.000
_cell.angle_alpha   90.00
_cell.angle_beta   90.00
_cell.angle_gamma   90.00
#
_symmetry.space_group_name_H-M   'P 1'
#
loop_
_entity.id
_entity.type
_entity.pdbx_description
1 polymer ?
#
loop_
_entity_poly.entity_id
_entity_poly.type
_entity_poly.pdbx_seq_one_letter_code
_entity_poly.pdbx_strand_id
1 'polypeptide(L)'
;MPGKLSPAFFSARTLRTARPVRRAPSNPQYILYGLFGVNAGVYALWWYARDEAVRNGDNRMYRFMMSNFTSGEPNLRAGRWWTLLTASFSHQEFAHFGFNMLTFAFTAPALLPVIGAPQMLTLYIGSGLAASLASLAWPYVVDPLLHGDRFSLARKRYSLTQGASGSVYAMLAAYATMRPAATFYLYFALPIPAWVCPH
;
A
#
# COMPACT_ATOMS: atom_id res chain seq x y z
N MET A 1 6.61 -54.30 -61.82
CA MET A 1 5.95 -55.10 -60.76
C MET A 1 5.86 -54.23 -59.51
N PRO A 2 4.64 -53.87 -59.07
CA PRO A 2 4.39 -52.84 -58.07
C PRO A 2 4.35 -53.40 -56.63
N GLY A 3 4.77 -52.61 -55.64
CA GLY A 3 4.78 -52.98 -54.23
C GLY A 3 4.17 -51.90 -53.33
N LYS A 4 2.82 -51.79 -53.41
CA LYS A 4 1.85 -51.41 -52.37
C LYS A 4 2.13 -50.23 -51.40
N LEU A 5 1.28 -49.21 -51.55
CA LEU A 5 0.92 -48.16 -50.58
C LEU A 5 0.06 -48.69 -49.41
N SER A 6 0.09 -47.92 -48.30
CA SER A 6 -0.99 -47.64 -47.30
C SER A 6 -0.74 -48.15 -45.85
N PRO A 7 -1.32 -47.56 -44.77
CA PRO A 7 -1.98 -46.25 -44.60
C PRO A 7 -1.41 -45.39 -43.45
N ALA A 8 -1.88 -44.13 -43.42
CA ALA A 8 -1.77 -43.18 -42.33
C ALA A 8 -2.29 -43.71 -40.97
N PHE A 9 -1.62 -43.32 -39.89
CA PHE A 9 -2.25 -43.16 -38.58
C PHE A 9 -1.92 -41.78 -38.02
N PHE A 10 -2.87 -40.85 -38.24
CA PHE A 10 -3.01 -39.63 -37.45
C PHE A 10 -3.27 -40.04 -35.99
N SER A 11 -2.27 -39.90 -35.11
CA SER A 11 -2.52 -39.90 -33.66
C SER A 11 -2.78 -38.47 -33.20
N ALA A 12 -3.98 -37.97 -33.47
CA ALA A 12 -4.52 -36.80 -32.81
C ALA A 12 -4.83 -37.17 -31.35
N ARG A 13 -3.85 -37.03 -30.45
CA ARG A 13 -4.05 -37.20 -29.01
C ARG A 13 -3.96 -35.85 -28.30
N THR A 14 -5.14 -35.25 -28.20
CA THR A 14 -5.58 -34.42 -27.06
C THR A 14 -4.84 -33.11 -26.87
N LEU A 15 -5.16 -32.12 -27.71
CA LEU A 15 -5.15 -30.72 -27.29
C LEU A 15 -6.13 -30.59 -26.11
N ARG A 16 -5.58 -30.66 -24.89
CA ARG A 16 -6.29 -30.30 -23.67
C ARG A 16 -6.57 -28.81 -23.79
N THR A 17 -7.72 -28.46 -24.36
CA THR A 17 -8.22 -27.10 -24.39
C THR A 17 -8.36 -26.66 -22.95
N ALA A 18 -7.38 -25.89 -22.47
CA ALA A 18 -7.51 -25.18 -21.22
C ALA A 18 -8.79 -24.37 -21.36
N ARG A 19 -9.84 -24.73 -20.58
CA ARG A 19 -11.05 -23.92 -20.51
C ARG A 19 -10.59 -22.49 -20.28
N PRO A 20 -10.98 -21.50 -21.10
CA PRO A 20 -10.73 -20.13 -20.75
C PRO A 20 -11.41 -19.93 -19.40
N VAL A 21 -10.61 -19.73 -18.36
CA VAL A 21 -11.14 -19.27 -17.07
C VAL A 21 -11.83 -17.97 -17.42
N ARG A 22 -13.17 -18.00 -17.48
CA ARG A 22 -13.99 -16.80 -17.67
C ARG A 22 -13.67 -15.89 -16.49
N ARG A 23 -12.68 -15.00 -16.67
CA ARG A 23 -12.51 -13.86 -15.79
C ARG A 23 -13.78 -13.05 -15.99
N ALA A 24 -14.58 -12.93 -14.93
CA ALA A 24 -15.69 -11.99 -14.92
C ALA A 24 -15.15 -10.63 -15.40
N PRO A 25 -15.89 -9.87 -16.21
CA PRO A 25 -15.52 -8.49 -16.54
C PRO A 25 -15.71 -7.65 -15.28
N SER A 26 -14.83 -7.80 -14.30
CA SER A 26 -14.79 -6.97 -13.12
C SER A 26 -14.10 -5.68 -13.55
N ASN A 27 -14.84 -4.58 -13.65
CA ASN A 27 -14.26 -3.26 -13.94
C ASN A 27 -13.13 -3.02 -12.93
N PRO A 28 -11.83 -3.07 -13.33
CA PRO A 28 -10.72 -3.09 -12.38
C PRO A 28 -10.69 -1.85 -11.47
N GLN A 29 -11.43 -0.79 -11.81
CA GLN A 29 -11.61 0.41 -11.00
C GLN A 29 -12.23 0.16 -9.62
N TYR A 30 -12.93 -0.96 -9.39
CA TYR A 30 -13.48 -1.27 -8.04
C TYR A 30 -12.38 -1.26 -6.97
N ILE A 31 -11.14 -1.60 -7.33
CA ILE A 31 -10.04 -1.60 -6.37
C ILE A 31 -9.66 -0.18 -5.94
N LEU A 32 -9.77 0.79 -6.84
CA LEU A 32 -9.45 2.19 -6.58
C LEU A 32 -10.46 2.75 -5.59
N TYR A 33 -11.75 2.51 -5.85
CA TYR A 33 -12.84 2.92 -4.95
C TYR A 33 -12.77 2.17 -3.62
N GLY A 34 -12.40 0.88 -3.62
CA GLY A 34 -12.22 0.09 -2.42
C GLY A 34 -11.10 0.64 -1.54
N LEU A 35 -9.90 0.84 -2.10
CA LEU A 35 -8.76 1.39 -1.36
C LEU A 35 -9.03 2.80 -0.86
N PHE A 36 -9.57 3.68 -1.70
CA PHE A 36 -9.94 5.04 -1.30
C PHE A 36 -11.01 5.01 -0.20
N GLY A 37 -12.06 4.20 -0.38
CA GLY A 37 -13.17 4.08 0.57
C GLY A 37 -12.73 3.57 1.93
N VAL A 38 -11.84 2.58 1.99
CA VAL A 38 -11.27 2.08 3.26
C VAL A 38 -10.45 3.17 3.95
N ASN A 39 -9.56 3.87 3.23
CA ASN A 39 -8.78 4.97 3.81
C ASN A 39 -9.68 6.10 4.33
N ALA A 40 -10.68 6.50 3.55
CA ALA A 40 -11.63 7.52 3.92
C ALA A 40 -12.48 7.10 5.13
N GLY A 41 -12.91 5.85 5.19
CA GLY A 41 -13.66 5.29 6.32
C GLY A 41 -12.82 5.28 7.60
N VAL A 42 -11.56 4.84 7.54
CA VAL A 42 -10.66 4.87 8.69
C VAL A 42 -10.36 6.31 9.14
N TYR A 43 -10.16 7.24 8.20
CA TYR A 43 -10.01 8.66 8.50
C TYR A 43 -11.27 9.25 9.17
N ALA A 44 -12.47 8.89 8.69
CA ALA A 44 -13.72 9.31 9.30
C ALA A 44 -13.87 8.78 10.74
N LEU A 45 -13.42 7.55 11.01
CA LEU A 45 -13.36 7.00 12.37
C LEU A 45 -12.40 7.79 13.26
N TRP A 46 -11.23 8.18 12.75
CA TRP A 46 -10.31 9.06 13.49
C TRP A 46 -10.91 10.42 13.79
N TRP A 47 -11.58 11.02 12.81
CA TRP A 47 -12.25 12.29 12.96
C TRP A 47 -13.35 12.21 14.03
N TYR A 48 -14.21 11.20 13.96
CA TYR A 48 -15.25 10.95 14.96
C TYR A 48 -14.65 10.71 16.35
N ALA A 49 -13.61 9.87 16.46
CA ALA A 49 -12.95 9.58 17.72
C ALA A 49 -12.35 10.82 18.38
N ARG A 50 -11.80 11.74 17.58
CA ARG A 50 -11.25 13.01 18.05
C ARG A 50 -12.35 14.00 18.45
N ASP A 51 -13.40 14.10 17.65
CA ASP A 51 -14.54 14.97 17.93
C ASP A 51 -15.24 14.58 19.23
N GLU A 52 -15.50 13.28 19.42
CA GLU A 52 -16.06 12.71 20.64
C GLU A 52 -15.19 13.01 21.87
N ALA A 53 -13.88 12.82 21.75
CA ALA A 53 -12.93 13.10 22.83
C ALA A 53 -12.88 14.58 23.22
N VAL A 54 -13.03 15.50 22.25
CA VAL A 54 -13.01 16.95 22.49
C VAL A 54 -14.34 17.46 23.04
N ARG A 55 -15.48 16.99 22.50
CA ARG A 55 -16.82 17.48 22.87
C ARG A 55 -17.31 16.89 24.18
N ASN A 56 -17.14 15.58 24.35
CA ASN A 56 -17.74 14.82 25.45
C ASN A 56 -16.71 14.34 26.48
N GLY A 57 -15.41 14.52 26.20
CA GLY A 57 -14.33 14.02 27.06
C GLY A 57 -14.14 12.49 27.01
N ASP A 58 -14.94 11.77 26.20
CA ASP A 58 -14.85 10.33 26.08
C ASP A 58 -13.70 9.92 25.14
N ASN A 59 -12.64 9.39 25.73
CA ASN A 59 -11.45 8.95 25.02
C ASN A 59 -11.49 7.47 24.59
N ARG A 60 -12.59 6.74 24.83
CA ARG A 60 -12.67 5.30 24.52
C ARG A 60 -12.43 5.02 23.04
N MET A 61 -13.12 5.75 22.16
CA MET A 61 -12.96 5.56 20.72
C MET A 61 -11.56 5.97 20.26
N TYR A 62 -11.01 7.08 20.79
CA TYR A 62 -9.66 7.52 20.46
C TYR A 62 -8.61 6.48 20.86
N ARG A 63 -8.70 5.90 22.06
CA ARG A 63 -7.82 4.81 22.53
C ARG A 63 -7.98 3.55 21.69
N PHE A 64 -9.21 3.23 21.28
CA PHE A 64 -9.47 2.11 20.37
C PHE A 64 -8.74 2.30 19.04
N MET A 65 -8.85 3.49 18.44
CA MET A 65 -8.16 3.81 17.18
C MET A 65 -6.64 3.77 17.35
N MET A 66 -6.09 4.32 18.43
CA MET A 66 -4.66 4.24 18.74
C MET A 66 -4.18 2.79 18.91
N SER A 67 -5.00 1.93 19.50
CA SER A 67 -4.62 0.53 19.73
C SER A 67 -4.71 -0.34 18.48
N ASN A 68 -5.58 -0.01 17.52
CA ASN A 68 -5.92 -0.87 16.40
C ASN A 68 -5.51 -0.33 15.03
N PHE A 69 -5.25 0.97 14.88
CA PHE A 69 -4.95 1.61 13.60
C PHE A 69 -3.62 2.36 13.60
N THR A 70 -2.75 2.13 14.59
CA THR A 70 -1.39 2.67 14.56
C THR A 70 -0.39 1.56 14.77
N SER A 71 0.70 1.56 14.02
CA SER A 71 1.78 0.58 14.19
C SER A 71 2.79 1.12 15.18
N GLY A 72 3.27 0.26 16.08
CA GLY A 72 4.33 0.63 17.00
C GLY A 72 4.62 -0.49 17.98
N GLU A 73 5.78 -0.39 18.62
CA GLU A 73 6.23 -1.38 19.58
C GLU A 73 5.23 -1.64 20.74
N PRO A 74 4.54 -0.62 21.31
CA PRO A 74 3.54 -0.87 22.34
C PRO A 74 2.38 -1.76 21.87
N ASN A 75 1.96 -1.62 20.61
CA ASN A 75 0.87 -2.41 20.03
C ASN A 75 1.32 -3.83 19.73
N LEU A 76 2.53 -4.02 19.21
CA LEU A 76 3.09 -5.35 18.97
C LEU A 76 3.34 -6.13 20.27
N ARG A 77 3.92 -5.48 21.29
CA ARG A 77 4.12 -6.10 22.62
C ARG A 77 2.81 -6.50 23.28
N ALA A 78 1.73 -5.78 22.98
CA ALA A 78 0.38 -6.13 23.43
C ALA A 78 -0.32 -7.20 22.56
N GLY A 79 0.40 -7.85 21.64
CA GLY A 79 -0.12 -8.91 20.77
C GLY A 79 -0.92 -8.43 19.56
N ARG A 80 -0.96 -7.12 19.29
CA ARG A 80 -1.78 -6.53 18.22
C ARG A 80 -1.05 -6.48 16.89
N TRP A 81 -0.67 -7.65 16.37
CA TRP A 81 0.09 -7.78 15.10
C TRP A 81 -0.66 -7.25 13.88
N TRP A 82 -2.00 -7.25 13.91
CA TRP A 82 -2.84 -6.68 12.84
C TRP A 82 -2.60 -5.18 12.62
N THR A 83 -2.05 -4.48 13.62
CA THR A 83 -1.73 -3.04 13.51
C THR A 83 -0.73 -2.72 12.42
N LEU A 84 0.11 -3.68 12.02
CA LEU A 84 1.01 -3.52 10.87
C LEU A 84 0.22 -3.33 9.56
N LEU A 85 -0.91 -4.01 9.44
CA LEU A 85 -1.76 -3.94 8.26
C LEU A 85 -2.69 -2.74 8.33
N THR A 86 -3.42 -2.58 9.43
CA THR A 86 -4.41 -1.51 9.58
C THR A 86 -3.80 -0.11 9.62
N ALA A 87 -2.55 0.02 10.09
CA ALA A 87 -1.81 1.28 10.00
C ALA A 87 -1.56 1.72 8.55
N SER A 88 -1.58 0.80 7.59
CA SER A 88 -1.45 1.11 6.15
C SER A 88 -2.66 1.87 5.59
N PHE A 89 -3.76 1.96 6.34
CA PHE A 89 -4.98 2.68 5.95
C PHE A 89 -5.29 3.88 6.86
N SER A 90 -4.43 4.14 7.84
CA SER A 90 -4.70 5.04 8.94
C SER A 90 -4.16 6.43 8.68
N HIS A 91 -5.00 7.44 8.92
CA HIS A 91 -4.65 8.86 8.82
C HIS A 91 -5.31 9.61 9.99
N GLN A 92 -4.52 10.33 10.81
CA GLN A 92 -5.06 11.12 11.92
C GLN A 92 -5.31 12.58 11.55
N GLU A 93 -4.48 13.13 10.66
CA GLU A 93 -4.54 14.54 10.28
C GLU A 93 -5.16 14.72 8.90
N PHE A 94 -6.01 15.74 8.77
CA PHE A 94 -6.66 16.08 7.51
C PHE A 94 -5.68 16.32 6.37
N ALA A 95 -4.62 17.10 6.62
CA ALA A 95 -3.62 17.40 5.61
C ALA A 95 -2.89 16.13 5.14
N HIS A 96 -2.52 15.25 6.08
CA HIS A 96 -1.82 14.00 5.77
C HIS A 96 -2.71 13.05 4.94
N PHE A 97 -3.99 12.93 5.30
CA PHE A 97 -4.98 12.22 4.50
C PHE A 97 -5.15 12.84 3.10
N GLY A 98 -5.30 14.17 3.03
CA GLY A 98 -5.50 14.91 1.80
C GLY A 98 -4.36 14.70 0.80
N PHE A 99 -3.10 14.86 1.24
CA PHE A 99 -1.94 14.66 0.37
C PHE A 99 -1.79 13.20 -0.10
N ASN A 100 -2.04 12.23 0.77
CA ASN A 100 -1.98 10.81 0.39
C ASN A 100 -3.05 10.47 -0.63
N MET A 101 -4.30 10.86 -0.38
CA MET A 101 -5.40 10.55 -1.29
C MET A 101 -5.30 11.32 -2.60
N LEU A 102 -4.75 12.53 -2.60
CA LEU A 102 -4.46 13.28 -3.82
C LEU A 102 -3.38 12.58 -4.67
N THR A 103 -2.29 12.16 -4.04
CA THR A 103 -1.22 11.40 -4.71
C THR A 103 -1.75 10.07 -5.24
N PHE A 104 -2.57 9.37 -4.46
CA PHE A 104 -3.26 8.15 -4.88
C PHE A 104 -4.19 8.40 -6.06
N ALA A 105 -4.99 9.48 -6.05
CA ALA A 105 -5.93 9.80 -7.12
C ALA A 105 -5.25 10.08 -8.45
N PHE A 106 -4.04 10.65 -8.46
CA PHE A 106 -3.28 10.85 -9.70
C PHE A 106 -2.52 9.60 -10.15
N THR A 107 -1.99 8.82 -9.20
CA THR A 107 -1.10 7.70 -9.50
C THR A 107 -1.87 6.41 -9.80
N ALA A 108 -2.85 6.08 -8.96
CA ALA A 108 -3.50 4.78 -9.00
C ALA A 108 -4.30 4.54 -10.29
N PRO A 109 -5.09 5.48 -10.82
CA PRO A 109 -5.78 5.28 -12.09
C PRO A 109 -4.81 5.07 -13.27
N ALA A 110 -3.65 5.72 -13.23
CA ALA A 110 -2.63 5.59 -14.27
C ALA A 110 -1.86 4.25 -14.15
N LEU A 111 -1.63 3.78 -12.93
CA LEU A 111 -0.91 2.54 -12.65
C LEU A 111 -1.76 1.29 -12.86
N LEU A 112 -3.07 1.36 -12.60
CA LEU A 112 -4.01 0.24 -12.71
C LEU A 112 -3.98 -0.49 -14.06
N PRO A 113 -4.02 0.19 -15.23
CA PRO A 113 -3.94 -0.50 -16.52
C PRO A 113 -2.54 -1.09 -16.80
N VAL A 114 -1.50 -0.65 -16.09
CA VAL A 114 -0.11 -1.12 -16.29
C VAL A 114 0.14 -2.42 -15.53
N ILE A 115 -0.21 -2.47 -14.24
CA ILE A 115 0.09 -3.62 -13.37
C ILE A 115 -1.12 -4.53 -13.14
N GLY A 116 -2.34 -4.03 -13.31
CA GLY A 116 -3.58 -4.74 -12.99
C GLY A 116 -3.97 -4.66 -11.51
N ALA A 117 -5.24 -5.00 -11.22
CA ALA A 117 -5.79 -4.88 -9.86
C ALA A 117 -5.09 -5.77 -8.81
N PRO A 118 -4.80 -7.07 -9.05
CA PRO A 118 -4.16 -7.92 -8.03
C PRO A 118 -2.77 -7.43 -7.61
N GLN A 119 -1.98 -6.98 -8.58
CA GLN A 119 -0.64 -6.44 -8.37
C GLN A 119 -0.71 -5.11 -7.64
N MET A 120 -1.68 -4.26 -7.95
CA MET A 120 -1.90 -3.01 -7.22
C MET A 120 -2.25 -3.26 -5.76
N LEU A 121 -3.13 -4.23 -5.47
CA LEU A 121 -3.45 -4.59 -4.10
C LEU A 121 -2.21 -5.09 -3.35
N THR A 122 -1.47 -5.99 -3.99
CA THR A 122 -0.25 -6.56 -3.42
C THR A 122 0.79 -5.48 -3.16
N LEU A 123 0.95 -4.53 -4.09
CA LEU A 123 1.84 -3.40 -3.94
C LEU A 123 1.42 -2.52 -2.77
N TYR A 124 0.15 -2.12 -2.71
CA TYR A 124 -0.37 -1.26 -1.64
C TYR A 124 -0.20 -1.90 -0.25
N ILE A 125 -0.66 -3.15 -0.09
CA ILE A 125 -0.58 -3.86 1.19
C ILE A 125 0.86 -4.21 1.54
N GLY A 126 1.62 -4.76 0.60
CA GLY A 126 2.99 -5.23 0.82
C GLY A 126 3.94 -4.09 1.18
N SER A 127 3.84 -2.95 0.50
CA SER A 127 4.64 -1.77 0.84
C SER A 127 4.21 -1.12 2.16
N GLY A 128 2.92 -1.11 2.50
CA GLY A 128 2.45 -0.63 3.80
C GLY A 128 2.95 -1.49 4.97
N LEU A 129 2.94 -2.81 4.80
CA LEU A 129 3.55 -3.75 5.75
C LEU A 129 5.07 -3.54 5.86
N ALA A 130 5.76 -3.42 4.73
CA ALA A 130 7.20 -3.16 4.69
C ALA A 130 7.55 -1.84 5.38
N ALA A 131 6.78 -0.78 5.14
CA ALA A 131 6.96 0.53 5.79
C ALA A 131 6.72 0.46 7.30
N SER A 132 5.70 -0.30 7.74
CA SER A 132 5.41 -0.51 9.16
C SER A 132 6.54 -1.29 9.85
N LEU A 133 7.05 -2.34 9.21
CA LEU A 133 8.20 -3.11 9.70
C LEU A 133 9.49 -2.28 9.72
N ALA A 134 9.76 -1.51 8.67
CA ALA A 134 10.90 -0.61 8.60
C ALA A 134 10.86 0.45 9.71
N SER A 135 9.68 1.02 9.97
CA SER A 135 9.47 1.97 11.06
C SER A 135 9.76 1.38 12.44
N LEU A 136 9.46 0.08 12.62
CA LEU A 136 9.75 -0.65 13.86
C LEU A 136 11.23 -1.01 13.99
N ALA A 137 11.88 -1.38 12.90
CA ALA A 137 13.29 -1.72 12.89
C ALA A 137 14.19 -0.47 13.04
N TRP A 138 13.73 0.69 12.58
CA TRP A 138 14.51 1.94 12.53
C TRP A 138 15.21 2.30 13.85
N PRO A 139 14.54 2.32 15.02
CA PRO A 139 15.18 2.71 16.27
C PRO A 139 16.21 1.70 16.78
N TYR A 140 16.18 0.46 16.28
CA TYR A 140 17.04 -0.64 16.71
C TYR A 140 18.23 -0.86 15.79
N VAL A 141 18.05 -0.60 14.50
CA VAL A 141 19.06 -0.87 13.48
C VAL A 141 19.69 0.43 13.01
N VAL A 142 18.88 1.42 12.62
CA VAL A 142 19.36 2.59 11.90
C VAL A 142 19.81 3.70 12.84
N ASP A 143 19.05 3.98 13.91
CA ASP A 143 19.40 5.04 14.85
C ASP A 143 20.75 4.82 15.56
N PRO A 144 21.08 3.61 16.05
CA PRO A 144 22.39 3.36 16.66
C PRO A 144 23.55 3.51 15.66
N LEU A 145 23.34 3.11 14.40
CA LEU A 145 24.34 3.19 13.34
C LEU A 145 24.61 4.63 12.88
N LEU A 146 23.58 5.49 12.83
CA LEU A 146 23.70 6.84 12.28
C LEU A 146 23.93 7.94 13.32
N HIS A 147 23.40 7.79 14.54
CA HIS A 147 23.36 8.88 15.53
C HIS A 147 24.01 8.53 16.88
N GLY A 148 24.42 7.26 17.09
CA GLY A 148 24.94 6.76 18.36
C GLY A 148 23.90 6.69 19.48
N ASP A 149 24.25 6.01 20.58
CA ASP A 149 23.32 5.64 21.67
C ASP A 149 22.75 6.80 22.51
N ARG A 150 23.09 8.06 22.21
CA ARG A 150 23.05 9.13 23.21
C ARG A 150 21.77 9.95 23.29
N PHE A 151 20.80 9.85 22.37
CA PHE A 151 19.72 10.86 22.34
C PHE A 151 18.25 10.45 22.06
N SER A 152 17.85 9.19 21.83
CA SER A 152 16.44 8.97 21.37
C SER A 152 15.74 7.65 21.69
N LEU A 153 16.37 6.65 22.30
CA LEU A 153 15.77 5.31 22.41
C LEU A 153 14.44 5.29 23.19
N ALA A 154 14.28 6.11 24.24
CA ALA A 154 13.04 6.09 25.04
C ALA A 154 11.84 6.76 24.36
N ARG A 155 12.05 7.83 23.56
CA ARG A 155 10.93 8.59 22.93
C ARG A 155 10.51 7.99 21.59
N LYS A 156 11.45 7.42 20.82
CA LYS A 156 11.17 6.79 19.53
C LYS A 156 10.55 5.39 19.65
N ARG A 157 10.91 4.61 20.67
CA ARG A 157 10.30 3.28 20.94
C ARG A 157 8.80 3.33 21.22
N TYR A 158 8.28 4.49 21.62
CA TYR A 158 6.85 4.72 21.84
C TYR A 158 6.17 5.50 20.72
N SER A 159 6.87 5.77 19.61
CA SER A 159 6.27 6.44 18.46
C SER A 159 5.33 5.50 17.73
N LEU A 160 4.05 5.87 17.71
CA LEU A 160 3.02 5.23 16.92
C LEU A 160 3.04 5.84 15.53
N THR A 161 3.17 5.01 14.50
CA THR A 161 3.27 5.43 13.11
C THR A 161 2.05 4.99 12.30
N GLN A 162 1.88 5.66 11.16
CA GLN A 162 0.87 5.37 10.15
C GLN A 162 1.61 5.00 8.86
N GLY A 163 1.32 3.82 8.30
CA GLY A 163 2.02 3.25 7.15
C GLY A 163 1.42 3.62 5.79
N ALA A 164 0.33 4.40 5.76
CA ALA A 164 -0.40 4.69 4.53
C ALA A 164 0.43 5.42 3.47
N SER A 165 1.34 6.29 3.89
CA SER A 165 2.26 6.99 2.97
C SER A 165 3.25 6.05 2.29
N GLY A 166 3.71 5.00 2.98
CA GLY A 166 4.54 3.97 2.38
C GLY A 166 3.83 3.28 1.21
N SER A 167 2.54 2.99 1.37
CA SER A 167 1.71 2.40 0.33
C SER A 167 1.54 3.30 -0.89
N VAL A 168 1.22 4.58 -0.67
CA VAL A 168 0.99 5.55 -1.74
C VAL A 168 2.29 5.90 -2.47
N TYR A 169 3.40 6.11 -1.75
CA TYR A 169 4.69 6.40 -2.37
C TYR A 169 5.29 5.21 -3.12
N ALA A 170 5.04 3.98 -2.67
CA ALA A 170 5.42 2.79 -3.42
C ALA A 170 4.68 2.70 -4.76
N MET A 171 3.39 3.06 -4.80
CA MET A 171 2.65 3.16 -6.07
C MET A 171 3.21 4.26 -6.98
N LEU A 172 3.56 5.41 -6.42
CA LEU A 172 4.17 6.51 -7.15
C LEU A 172 5.52 6.09 -7.74
N ALA A 173 6.39 5.48 -6.93
CA ALA A 173 7.69 4.96 -7.35
C ALA A 173 7.54 3.84 -8.40
N ALA A 174 6.60 2.91 -8.23
CA ALA A 174 6.33 1.86 -9.21
C ALA A 174 5.89 2.45 -10.56
N TYR A 175 5.00 3.45 -10.57
CA TYR A 175 4.63 4.09 -11.83
C TYR A 175 5.81 4.87 -12.43
N ALA A 176 6.56 5.62 -11.63
CA ALA A 176 7.71 6.40 -12.09
C ALA A 176 8.78 5.51 -12.74
N THR A 177 9.04 4.33 -12.19
CA THR A 177 9.99 3.35 -12.73
C THR A 177 9.47 2.65 -13.99
N MET A 178 8.17 2.37 -14.07
CA MET A 178 7.57 1.72 -15.25
C MET A 178 7.29 2.69 -16.41
N ARG A 179 7.12 3.98 -16.11
CA ARG A 179 6.83 5.04 -17.08
C ARG A 179 7.74 6.25 -16.82
N PRO A 180 9.08 6.11 -16.98
CA PRO A 180 10.03 7.17 -16.67
C PRO A 180 9.90 8.41 -17.56
N ALA A 181 9.32 8.26 -18.74
CA ALA A 181 8.98 9.35 -19.66
C ALA A 181 7.68 10.09 -19.29
N ALA A 182 6.94 9.63 -18.26
CA ALA A 182 5.76 10.34 -17.78
C ALA A 182 6.18 11.45 -16.81
N THR A 183 5.81 12.69 -17.13
CA THR A 183 6.03 13.84 -16.27
C THR A 183 5.03 13.81 -15.12
N PHE A 184 5.54 13.64 -13.89
CA PHE A 184 4.73 13.88 -12.70
C PHE A 184 4.89 15.32 -12.23
N TYR A 185 3.78 15.96 -11.91
CA TYR A 185 3.79 17.21 -11.17
C TYR A 185 3.92 16.91 -9.68
N LEU A 186 5.15 16.78 -9.20
CA LEU A 186 5.41 16.63 -7.77
C LEU A 186 5.04 17.96 -7.07
N TYR A 187 4.08 17.93 -6.15
CA TYR A 187 3.68 19.08 -5.31
C TYR A 187 3.23 20.36 -6.05
N PHE A 188 2.65 20.26 -7.25
CA PHE A 188 2.09 21.41 -8.00
C PHE A 188 3.05 22.59 -8.27
N ALA A 189 4.37 22.46 -8.06
CA ALA A 189 5.30 23.58 -8.18
C ALA A 189 6.55 23.31 -9.03
N LEU A 190 7.00 22.07 -9.19
CA LEU A 190 8.23 21.80 -9.96
C LEU A 190 8.05 20.59 -10.90
N PRO A 191 8.22 20.76 -12.22
CA PRO A 191 8.30 19.64 -13.15
C PRO A 191 9.62 18.92 -12.93
N ILE A 192 9.58 17.79 -12.23
CA ILE A 192 10.76 16.94 -12.07
C ILE A 192 10.50 15.63 -12.82
N PRO A 193 11.23 15.37 -13.91
CA PRO A 193 11.14 14.10 -14.60
C PRO A 193 11.71 12.97 -13.73
N ALA A 194 11.12 11.78 -13.83
CA ALA A 194 11.29 10.65 -12.90
C ALA A 194 12.73 10.11 -12.72
N TRP A 195 13.68 10.55 -13.53
CA TRP A 195 15.10 10.16 -13.48
C TRP A 195 15.95 11.00 -12.51
N VAL A 196 15.35 11.99 -11.83
CA VAL A 196 16.08 12.93 -10.95
C VAL A 196 16.08 12.49 -9.47
N CYS A 197 15.38 11.41 -9.10
CA CYS A 197 15.55 10.81 -7.76
C CYS A 197 16.87 10.01 -7.72
N PRO A 198 17.88 10.40 -6.92
CA PRO A 198 19.16 9.69 -6.90
C PRO A 198 18.99 8.26 -6.39
N HIS A 199 19.65 7.33 -7.08
CA HIS A 199 19.87 5.94 -6.67
C HIS A 199 20.65 5.84 -5.36
#